data_AF-A0A1Y5PI62-F1
#
_entry.id   AF-A0A1Y5PI62-F1
#
_cell.length_a   1.000
_cell.length_b   1.000
_cell.length_c   1.000
_cell.angle_alpha   90.00
_cell.angle_beta   90.00
_cell.angle_gamma   90.00
#
_symmetry.space_group_name_H-M   'P 1'
#
loop_
_entity.id
_entity.type
_entity.pdbx_description
1 polymer ?
#
loop_
_entity_poly.entity_id
_entity_poly.type
_entity_poly.pdbx_seq_one_letter_code
_entity_poly.pdbx_strand_id
1 'polypeptide(L)'
;MTGTTIVRMVSFVSVYVDWAATVEHVRAAAKKLPVPAGVLRVEVVEAGDTFGCRIAVDLTGDFDEQRDGPRIARSYAAQLSDALAVPAFALNDLILVGRSDW
;
A
#
# COMPACT_ATOMS: atom_id res chain seq x y z
N MET A 1 37.06 6.39 -13.96
CA MET A 1 35.74 5.77 -14.19
C MET A 1 35.06 5.65 -12.85
N THR A 2 34.36 6.71 -12.42
CA THR A 2 33.67 6.74 -11.14
C THR A 2 32.25 6.28 -11.41
N GLY A 3 31.95 5.02 -11.09
CA GLY A 3 30.59 4.51 -11.17
C GLY A 3 29.76 5.19 -10.09
N THR A 4 29.06 6.27 -10.44
CA THR A 4 27.99 6.79 -9.60
C THR A 4 26.88 5.75 -9.64
N THR A 5 26.78 4.92 -8.60
CA THR A 5 25.59 4.11 -8.36
C THR A 5 24.42 5.08 -8.25
N ILE A 6 23.67 5.25 -9.34
CA ILE A 6 22.39 5.95 -9.27
C ILE A 6 21.49 5.02 -8.48
N VAL A 7 21.29 5.31 -7.19
CA VAL A 7 20.21 4.68 -6.44
C VAL A 7 18.93 5.18 -7.12
N ARG A 8 18.36 4.37 -8.03
CA ARG A 8 17.03 4.66 -8.55
C ARG A 8 16.10 4.69 -7.35
N MET A 9 15.54 5.86 -7.05
CA MET A 9 14.43 5.97 -6.11
C MET A 9 13.31 5.11 -6.68
N VAL A 10 13.01 4.00 -6.01
CA VAL A 10 11.87 3.16 -6.36
C VAL A 10 10.61 3.86 -5.89
N SER A 11 9.60 3.90 -6.73
CA SER A 11 8.31 4.53 -6.41
C SER A 11 7.58 3.71 -5.35
N PHE A 12 6.82 4.40 -4.50
CA PHE A 12 6.23 3.80 -3.32
C PHE A 12 4.80 4.29 -3.07
N VAL A 13 3.88 3.36 -2.80
CA VAL A 13 2.55 3.66 -2.25
C VAL A 13 2.15 2.64 -1.20
N SER A 14 1.35 3.06 -0.22
CA SER A 14 0.87 2.18 0.85
C SER A 14 -0.66 2.05 0.85
N VAL A 15 -1.10 0.86 1.23
CA VAL A 15 -2.49 0.53 1.53
C VAL A 15 -2.59 0.15 3.01
N TYR A 16 -3.49 0.79 3.75
CA TYR A 16 -3.72 0.53 5.17
C TYR A 16 -4.94 -0.36 5.35
N VAL A 17 -4.84 -1.34 6.24
CA VAL A 17 -5.91 -2.29 6.52
C VAL A 17 -6.50 -2.02 7.90
N ASP A 18 -7.83 -2.07 7.98
CA ASP A 18 -8.58 -1.91 9.21
C ASP A 18 -8.10 -2.85 10.33
N TRP A 19 -8.20 -2.36 11.57
CA TRP A 19 -7.73 -3.04 12.78
C TRP A 19 -8.34 -4.42 13.04
N ALA A 20 -9.47 -4.76 12.40
CA ALA A 20 -10.08 -6.08 12.51
C ALA A 20 -9.25 -7.21 11.86
N ALA A 21 -8.31 -6.89 10.96
CA ALA A 21 -7.45 -7.90 10.33
C ALA A 21 -6.16 -8.16 11.13
N THR A 22 -5.71 -9.43 11.15
CA THR A 22 -4.39 -9.78 11.68
C THR A 22 -3.31 -9.73 10.59
N VAL A 23 -2.05 -9.56 10.97
CA VAL A 23 -0.93 -9.46 10.02
C VAL A 23 -0.77 -10.75 9.19
N GLU A 24 -1.07 -11.90 9.78
CA GLU A 24 -1.03 -13.20 9.10
C GLU A 24 -2.10 -13.31 8.02
N HIS A 25 -3.32 -12.85 8.31
CA HIS A 25 -4.40 -12.82 7.32
C HIS A 25 -4.08 -11.87 6.18
N VAL A 26 -3.56 -10.67 6.47
CA VAL A 26 -3.14 -9.72 5.43
C VAL A 26 -2.02 -10.31 4.57
N ARG A 27 -1.01 -10.96 5.17
CA ARG A 27 0.05 -11.67 4.42
C ARG A 27 -0.50 -12.80 3.55
N ALA A 28 -1.45 -13.57 4.05
CA ALA A 28 -2.06 -14.66 3.31
C ALA A 28 -2.91 -14.17 2.13
N ALA A 29 -3.65 -13.07 2.31
CA ALA A 29 -4.43 -12.43 1.25
C ALA A 29 -3.51 -11.80 0.19
N ALA A 30 -2.53 -10.99 0.60
CA ALA A 30 -1.59 -10.33 -0.32
C ALA A 30 -0.84 -11.31 -1.23
N LYS A 31 -0.49 -12.50 -0.72
CA LYS A 31 0.15 -13.57 -1.53
C LYS A 31 -0.74 -14.14 -2.65
N LYS A 32 -2.06 -14.01 -2.53
CA LYS A 32 -3.03 -14.54 -3.52
C LYS A 32 -3.48 -13.49 -4.53
N LEU A 33 -3.26 -12.21 -4.22
CA LEU A 33 -3.67 -11.12 -5.10
C LEU A 33 -2.67 -10.96 -6.26
N PRO A 34 -3.16 -10.52 -7.43
CA PRO A 34 -2.27 -10.19 -8.53
C PRO A 34 -1.40 -8.97 -8.16
N VAL A 35 -0.11 -9.05 -8.48
CA VAL A 35 0.80 -7.91 -8.33
C VAL A 35 0.45 -6.86 -9.40
N PRO A 36 0.17 -5.60 -9.01
CA PRO A 36 -0.15 -4.55 -9.97
C PRO A 36 1.00 -4.30 -10.96
N ALA A 37 0.66 -3.87 -12.18
CA ALA A 37 1.67 -3.51 -13.18
C ALA A 37 2.60 -2.40 -12.67
N GLY A 38 3.91 -2.58 -12.87
CA GLY A 38 4.95 -1.67 -12.37
C GLY A 38 5.35 -1.91 -10.92
N VAL A 39 4.57 -2.66 -10.12
CA VAL A 39 4.96 -3.04 -8.75
C VAL A 39 5.93 -4.21 -8.82
N LEU A 40 7.07 -4.06 -8.14
CA LEU A 40 8.14 -5.06 -8.07
C LEU A 40 8.12 -5.83 -6.74
N ARG A 41 7.58 -5.20 -5.69
CA ARG A 41 7.53 -5.77 -4.36
C ARG A 41 6.25 -5.36 -3.63
N VAL A 42 5.68 -6.32 -2.92
CA VAL A 42 4.54 -6.15 -2.01
C VAL A 42 5.01 -6.58 -0.62
N GLU A 43 5.08 -5.65 0.32
CA GLU A 43 5.53 -5.90 1.70
C GLU A 43 4.40 -5.61 2.68
N VAL A 44 4.11 -6.57 3.57
CA VAL A 44 3.16 -6.37 4.67
C VAL A 44 3.95 -5.96 5.90
N VAL A 45 3.66 -4.77 6.42
CA VAL A 45 4.36 -4.15 7.55
C VAL A 45 3.37 -3.79 8.65
N GLU A 46 3.82 -3.90 9.90
CA GLU A 46 3.05 -3.40 11.03
C GLU A 46 3.22 -1.87 11.09
N ALA A 47 2.11 -1.15 10.95
CA ALA A 47 2.10 0.31 10.82
C ALA A 47 1.88 1.04 12.16
N GLY A 48 1.84 0.30 13.28
CA GLY A 48 1.47 0.86 14.59
C GLY A 48 0.00 1.30 14.62
N ASP A 49 -0.37 2.29 15.44
CA ASP A 49 -1.74 2.84 15.45
C ASP A 49 -1.81 4.10 14.56
N THR A 50 -1.83 3.88 13.24
CA THR A 50 -1.83 4.98 12.25
C THR A 50 -3.18 5.00 11.54
N PHE A 51 -3.92 6.12 11.62
CA PHE A 51 -5.26 6.27 11.03
C PHE A 51 -6.28 5.18 11.43
N GLY A 52 -6.17 4.65 12.66
CA GLY A 52 -7.00 3.53 13.13
C GLY A 52 -6.70 2.18 12.44
N CYS A 53 -5.62 2.12 11.65
CA CYS A 53 -5.15 0.93 10.97
C CYS A 53 -3.86 0.44 11.63
N ARG A 54 -3.68 -0.90 11.70
CA ARG A 54 -2.49 -1.52 12.31
C ARG A 54 -1.48 -2.09 11.34
N ILE A 55 -1.92 -2.32 10.12
CA ILE A 55 -1.16 -3.03 9.11
C ILE A 55 -1.17 -2.18 7.85
N ALA A 56 0.00 -2.00 7.25
CA ALA A 56 0.12 -1.45 5.92
C ALA A 56 0.66 -2.51 4.96
N VAL A 57 0.28 -2.37 3.70
CA VAL A 57 0.84 -3.10 2.57
C VAL A 57 1.51 -2.10 1.65
N ASP A 58 2.82 -2.19 1.59
CA ASP A 58 3.69 -1.32 0.82
C ASP A 58 3.91 -1.92 -0.58
N LEU A 59 3.63 -1.10 -1.58
CA LEU A 59 3.77 -1.44 -3.00
C LEU A 59 4.91 -0.60 -3.57
N THR A 60 6.04 -1.28 -3.81
CA THR A 60 7.26 -0.64 -4.28
C THR A 60 7.58 -1.09 -5.70
N GLY A 61 7.95 -0.18 -6.59
CA GLY A 61 8.23 -0.56 -7.98
C GLY A 61 8.70 0.55 -8.91
N ASP A 62 8.58 0.27 -10.21
CA ASP A 62 8.92 1.16 -11.33
C ASP A 62 7.62 1.64 -11.99
N PHE A 63 6.96 2.58 -11.31
CA PHE A 63 5.75 3.25 -11.79
C PHE A 63 5.86 4.76 -11.52
N ASP A 64 5.05 5.59 -12.18
CA ASP A 64 4.99 7.01 -11.85
C ASP A 64 4.20 7.19 -10.55
N GLU A 65 4.87 7.55 -9.45
CA GLU A 65 4.23 7.64 -8.14
C GLU A 65 3.08 8.65 -8.09
N GLN A 66 3.23 9.79 -8.78
CA GLN A 66 2.23 10.85 -8.77
C GLN A 66 1.05 10.53 -9.69
N ARG A 67 1.34 10.03 -10.90
CA ARG A 67 0.31 9.73 -11.90
C ARG A 67 -0.40 8.40 -11.64
N ASP A 68 0.37 7.34 -11.39
CA ASP A 68 -0.12 5.96 -11.33
C ASP A 68 -0.34 5.48 -9.90
N GLY A 69 0.43 6.00 -8.93
CA GLY A 69 0.40 5.58 -7.53
C GLY A 69 -0.99 5.60 -6.88
N PRO A 70 -1.77 6.71 -6.94
CA PRO A 70 -3.12 6.74 -6.37
C PRO A 70 -4.04 5.65 -6.95
N ARG A 71 -3.94 5.38 -8.26
CA ARG A 71 -4.75 4.36 -8.93
C ARG A 71 -4.34 2.95 -8.51
N ILE A 72 -3.03 2.70 -8.44
CA ILE A 72 -2.46 1.42 -7.98
C ILE A 72 -2.92 1.13 -6.53
N ALA A 73 -2.72 2.09 -5.63
CA ALA A 73 -3.08 1.92 -4.22
C ALA A 73 -4.59 1.68 -4.04
N ARG A 74 -5.46 2.45 -4.70
CA ARG A 74 -6.93 2.26 -4.62
C ARG A 74 -7.37 0.91 -5.16
N SER A 75 -6.86 0.51 -6.32
CA SER A 75 -7.23 -0.77 -6.92
C SER A 75 -6.78 -1.94 -6.05
N TYR A 76 -5.58 -1.87 -5.49
CA TYR A 76 -5.06 -2.90 -4.59
C TYR A 76 -5.82 -2.92 -3.26
N ALA A 77 -6.16 -1.75 -2.69
CA ALA A 77 -6.99 -1.63 -1.50
C ALA A 77 -8.36 -2.29 -1.69
N ALA A 78 -9.03 -2.05 -2.82
CA ALA A 78 -10.32 -2.68 -3.11
C ALA A 78 -10.21 -4.22 -3.17
N GLN A 79 -9.18 -4.75 -3.84
CA GLN A 79 -8.95 -6.20 -3.92
C GLN A 79 -8.62 -6.81 -2.55
N LEU A 80 -7.80 -6.13 -1.76
CA LEU A 80 -7.42 -6.58 -0.43
C LEU A 80 -8.60 -6.54 0.53
N SER A 81 -9.44 -5.52 0.43
CA SER A 81 -10.67 -5.40 1.21
C SER A 81 -11.64 -6.54 0.89
N ASP A 82 -11.84 -6.84 -0.38
CA ASP A 82 -12.67 -7.97 -0.83
C ASP A 82 -12.13 -9.31 -0.32
N ALA A 83 -10.82 -9.55 -0.44
CA ALA A 83 -10.18 -10.79 0.00
C ALA A 83 -10.20 -10.99 1.52
N LEU A 84 -10.22 -9.90 2.31
CA LEU A 84 -10.20 -9.95 3.77
C LEU A 84 -11.58 -9.78 4.41
N ALA A 85 -12.59 -9.35 3.65
CA ALA A 85 -13.89 -8.92 4.15
C ALA A 85 -13.81 -7.84 5.26
N VAL A 86 -12.77 -6.99 5.22
CA VAL A 86 -12.61 -5.82 6.09
C VAL A 86 -12.17 -4.61 5.25
N PRO A 87 -12.38 -3.37 5.71
CA PRO A 87 -11.94 -2.20 4.96
C PRO A 87 -10.42 -2.14 4.76
N ALA A 88 -10.01 -1.70 3.57
CA ALA A 88 -8.63 -1.32 3.29
C ALA A 88 -8.62 -0.03 2.46
N PHE A 89 -7.63 0.82 2.69
CA PHE A 89 -7.61 2.21 2.23
C PHE A 89 -6.28 2.57 1.61
N ALA A 90 -6.29 3.28 0.48
CA ALA A 90 -5.08 3.90 -0.03
C ALA A 90 -4.64 5.03 0.92
N LEU A 91 -3.34 5.14 1.22
CA LEU A 91 -2.81 6.20 2.10
C LEU A 91 -3.23 7.61 1.65
N ASN A 92 -3.18 7.87 0.34
CA ASN A 92 -3.56 9.18 -0.19
C ASN A 92 -5.01 9.56 0.16
N ASP A 93 -5.91 8.59 0.25
CA ASP A 93 -7.31 8.84 0.61
C ASP A 93 -7.45 9.13 2.12
N LEU A 94 -6.70 8.41 2.97
CA LEU A 94 -6.66 8.67 4.42
C LEU A 94 -6.12 10.06 4.75
N ILE A 95 -5.08 10.51 4.04
CA ILE A 95 -4.51 11.86 4.21
C ILE A 95 -5.54 12.93 3.84
N LEU A 96 -6.31 12.73 2.77
CA LEU A 96 -7.33 13.69 2.34
C LEU A 96 -8.48 13.78 3.34
N VAL A 97 -8.93 12.65 3.89
CA VAL A 97 -9.96 12.62 4.95
C VAL A 97 -9.45 13.31 6.21
N GLY A 98 -8.25 12.96 6.71
CA GLY A 98 -7.70 13.56 7.92
C GLY A 98 -7.37 15.06 7.81
N ARG A 99 -7.26 15.60 6.59
CA ARG A 99 -7.14 17.04 6.33
C ARG A 99 -8.49 17.77 6.34
N SER A 100 -9.61 17.06 6.23
CA SER A 100 -10.95 17.63 6.17
C SER A 100 -11.60 17.77 7.56
N ASP A 101 -11.01 17.15 8.59
CA ASP A 101 -11.45 17.22 9.99
C ASP A 101 -10.84 18.40 10.79
N TRP A 102 -10.30 19.42 10.10
CA TRP A 102 -9.68 20.62 10.69
C TRP A 102 -10.36 21.92 10.24
#